data_AF-E2NN78-F1
#
_entry.id   AF-E2NN78-F1
#
_cell.length_a   1.000
_cell.length_b   1.000
_cell.length_c   1.000
_cell.angle_alpha   90.00
_cell.angle_beta   90.00
_cell.angle_gamma   90.00
#
_symmetry.space_group_name_H-M   'P 1'
#
loop_
_entity.id
_entity.type
_entity.pdbx_description
1 polymer ?
#
loop_
_entity_poly.entity_id
_entity_poly.type
_entity_poly.pdbx_seq_one_letter_code
_entity_poly.pdbx_strand_id
1 'polypeptide(L)'
;MRAIKMTSKKAPKNYDAKVKLAFSAVLCAVLCFLFPVASPLFFSLFLGVAVRESGMKHIYDFVSGPLLYGSTFMLGVLLGVLCDAHLLLDPKILKLLVLGIVALLLSGIGGIMGGYIMYFIKKGNYNPVIGIAAVSCVPTTAKVAQKLVSKDNPDSFILGDALGANISGVITSAIITGIYITIIPYL
;
A
#
# COMPACT_ATOMS: atom_id res chain seq x y z
N MET A 1 -4.47 24.05 6.82
CA MET A 1 -5.04 22.84 6.17
C MET A 1 -4.55 21.52 6.77
N ARG A 2 -3.34 21.43 7.35
CA ARG A 2 -2.83 20.19 7.97
C ARG A 2 -3.44 19.86 9.34
N ALA A 3 -4.00 20.88 10.02
CA ALA A 3 -4.63 20.78 11.33
C ALA A 3 -6.14 20.45 11.32
N ILE A 4 -6.71 20.05 10.17
CA ILE A 4 -8.15 19.76 10.06
C ILE A 4 -8.48 18.51 10.88
N LYS A 5 -9.34 18.68 11.89
CA LYS A 5 -9.88 17.60 12.71
C LYS A 5 -11.05 16.97 11.96
N MET A 6 -10.90 15.73 11.50
CA MET A 6 -11.99 15.01 10.84
C MET A 6 -13.03 14.61 11.89
N THR A 7 -14.24 15.16 11.76
CA THR A 7 -15.32 15.01 12.77
C THR A 7 -16.21 13.78 12.55
N SER A 8 -16.04 13.02 11.46
CA SER A 8 -16.87 11.86 11.17
C SER A 8 -16.22 10.55 11.64
N LYS A 9 -16.20 10.31 12.95
CA LYS A 9 -16.04 8.94 13.46
C LYS A 9 -17.37 8.20 13.29
N LYS A 10 -17.65 7.66 12.10
CA LYS A 10 -18.44 6.42 12.08
C LYS A 10 -17.62 5.42 12.87
N ALA A 11 -18.16 4.96 13.99
CA ALA A 11 -17.51 3.92 14.79
C ALA A 11 -17.08 2.79 13.84
N PRO A 12 -15.83 2.28 13.94
CA PRO A 12 -15.43 1.14 13.12
C PRO A 12 -16.44 0.04 13.38
N LYS A 13 -17.26 -0.29 12.37
CA LYS A 13 -18.13 -1.44 12.45
C LYS A 13 -17.21 -2.64 12.61
N ASN A 14 -17.21 -3.25 13.79
CA ASN A 14 -16.49 -4.48 14.04
C ASN A 14 -17.21 -5.57 13.24
N TYR A 15 -16.74 -5.79 12.02
CA TYR A 15 -17.14 -6.93 11.23
C TYR A 15 -16.52 -8.18 11.83
N ASP A 16 -17.33 -9.23 11.97
CA ASP A 16 -16.89 -10.54 12.41
C ASP A 16 -15.73 -11.05 11.54
N ALA A 17 -14.77 -11.76 12.14
CA ALA A 17 -13.57 -12.24 11.45
C ALA A 17 -13.94 -13.11 10.23
N LYS A 18 -15.04 -13.85 10.33
CA LYS A 18 -15.61 -14.64 9.22
C LYS A 18 -16.04 -13.78 8.04
N VAL A 19 -16.63 -12.61 8.29
CA VAL A 19 -17.08 -11.69 7.23
C VAL A 19 -15.89 -11.07 6.52
N LYS A 20 -14.83 -10.69 7.26
CA LYS A 20 -13.61 -10.17 6.66
C LYS A 20 -12.87 -11.21 5.83
N LEU A 21 -12.77 -12.44 6.34
CA LEU A 21 -12.14 -13.55 5.63
C LEU A 21 -12.93 -13.91 4.37
N ALA A 22 -14.26 -14.01 4.46
CA ALA A 22 -15.13 -14.26 3.31
C ALA A 22 -15.04 -13.13 2.28
N PHE A 23 -15.04 -11.86 2.71
CA PHE A 23 -14.87 -10.71 1.83
C PHE A 23 -13.52 -10.74 1.11
N SER A 24 -12.42 -11.02 1.83
CA SER A 24 -11.09 -11.15 1.25
C SER A 24 -10.98 -12.31 0.27
N ALA A 25 -11.57 -13.46 0.57
CA ALA A 25 -11.56 -14.63 -0.32
C ALA A 25 -12.37 -14.39 -1.61
N VAL A 26 -13.57 -13.81 -1.50
CA VAL A 26 -14.41 -13.48 -2.65
C VAL A 26 -13.73 -12.41 -3.51
N LEU A 27 -13.18 -11.36 -2.89
CA LEU A 27 -12.48 -10.30 -3.61
C LEU A 27 -11.23 -10.84 -4.31
N CYS A 28 -10.48 -11.73 -3.67
CA CYS A 28 -9.35 -12.43 -4.29
C CYS A 28 -9.79 -13.24 -5.51
N ALA A 29 -10.86 -14.04 -5.38
CA ALA A 29 -11.35 -14.87 -6.48
C ALA A 29 -11.78 -14.01 -7.70
N VAL A 30 -12.51 -12.92 -7.45
CA VAL A 30 -12.93 -11.99 -8.51
C VAL A 30 -11.73 -11.33 -9.17
N LEU A 31 -10.74 -10.85 -8.39
CA LEU A 31 -9.54 -10.21 -8.93
C LEU A 31 -8.65 -11.18 -9.71
N CYS A 32 -8.51 -12.43 -9.23
CA CYS A 32 -7.77 -13.49 -9.93
C CYS A 32 -8.43 -13.88 -11.25
N PHE A 33 -9.77 -13.90 -11.31
CA PHE A 33 -10.51 -14.21 -12.54
C PHE A 33 -10.43 -13.06 -13.55
N LEU A 34 -10.43 -11.81 -13.07
CA LEU A 34 -10.33 -10.62 -13.91
C LEU A 34 -8.90 -10.36 -14.40
N PHE A 35 -7.89 -10.69 -13.60
CA PHE A 35 -6.46 -10.48 -13.89
C PHE A 35 -5.61 -11.73 -13.55
N PRO A 36 -5.64 -12.77 -14.41
CA PRO A 36 -4.97 -14.04 -14.13
C PRO A 36 -3.44 -13.90 -14.00
N VAL A 37 -2.82 -12.97 -14.74
CA VAL A 37 -1.37 -12.67 -14.61
C VAL A 37 -0.99 -12.02 -13.28
N ALA A 38 -1.91 -11.33 -12.62
CA ALA A 38 -1.68 -10.76 -11.28
C ALA A 38 -2.21 -11.66 -10.14
N SER A 39 -2.77 -12.82 -10.47
CA SER A 39 -3.27 -13.82 -9.53
C SER A 39 -2.29 -14.16 -8.39
N PRO A 40 -0.99 -14.46 -8.63
CA PRO A 40 -0.07 -14.79 -7.53
C PRO A 40 0.17 -13.63 -6.55
N LEU A 41 0.17 -12.38 -7.05
CA LEU A 41 0.29 -11.18 -6.22
C LEU A 41 -0.94 -11.01 -5.31
N PHE A 42 -2.14 -11.05 -5.89
CA PHE A 42 -3.37 -10.94 -5.10
C PHE A 42 -3.51 -12.09 -4.12
N PHE A 43 -3.22 -13.32 -4.55
CA PHE A 43 -3.29 -14.50 -3.71
C PHE A 43 -2.37 -14.39 -2.49
N SER A 44 -1.11 -13.98 -2.66
CA SER A 44 -0.19 -13.80 -1.53
C SER A 44 -0.66 -12.74 -0.53
N LEU A 45 -1.23 -11.63 -1.01
CA LEU A 45 -1.78 -10.56 -0.17
C LEU A 45 -3.01 -11.02 0.63
N PHE A 46 -3.97 -11.66 -0.05
CA PHE A 46 -5.20 -12.13 0.60
C PHE A 46 -4.97 -13.36 1.49
N LEU A 47 -3.99 -14.21 1.18
CA LEU A 47 -3.55 -15.29 2.06
C LEU A 47 -2.98 -14.74 3.37
N GLY A 48 -2.19 -13.66 3.32
CA GLY A 48 -1.73 -12.97 4.53
C GLY A 48 -2.89 -12.42 5.39
N VAL A 49 -3.93 -11.87 4.75
CA VAL A 49 -5.15 -11.43 5.44
C VAL A 49 -5.92 -12.62 6.04
N ALA A 50 -6.03 -13.72 5.31
CA ALA A 50 -6.70 -14.93 5.79
C ALA A 50 -5.99 -15.54 7.00
N VAL A 51 -4.66 -15.63 6.99
CA VAL A 51 -3.86 -16.09 8.15
C VAL A 51 -4.09 -15.18 9.35
N ARG A 52 -4.07 -13.85 9.14
CA ARG A 52 -4.31 -12.87 10.21
C ARG A 52 -5.72 -12.96 10.83
N GLU A 53 -6.75 -13.11 9.99
CA GLU A 53 -8.15 -13.16 10.45
C GLU A 53 -8.58 -14.57 10.91
N SER A 54 -7.84 -15.63 10.56
CA SER A 54 -8.13 -17.01 11.00
C SER A 54 -7.98 -17.25 12.51
N GLY A 55 -7.34 -16.33 13.24
CA GLY A 55 -7.10 -16.45 14.68
C GLY A 55 -6.06 -17.49 15.09
N MET A 56 -5.43 -18.18 14.13
CA MET A 56 -4.37 -19.17 14.37
C MET A 56 -3.05 -18.47 14.75
N LYS A 57 -2.90 -18.13 16.03
CA LYS A 57 -1.73 -17.39 16.55
C LYS A 57 -0.40 -18.04 16.17
N HIS A 58 -0.30 -19.37 16.23
CA HIS A 58 0.93 -20.09 15.90
C HIS A 58 1.39 -19.86 14.44
N ILE A 59 0.45 -19.93 13.49
CA ILE A 59 0.76 -19.71 12.07
C ILE A 59 1.07 -18.22 11.83
N TYR A 60 0.31 -17.32 12.45
CA TYR A 60 0.55 -15.89 12.33
C TYR A 60 1.94 -15.47 12.86
N ASP A 61 2.34 -15.98 14.03
CA ASP A 61 3.63 -15.68 14.65
C ASP A 61 4.80 -16.27 13.84
N PHE A 62 4.61 -17.47 13.27
CA PHE A 62 5.59 -18.06 12.35
C PHE A 62 5.75 -17.26 11.04
N VAL A 63 4.62 -16.88 10.41
CA VAL A 63 4.62 -16.15 9.15
C VAL A 63 5.17 -14.73 9.31
N SER A 64 4.75 -14.02 10.37
CA SER A 64 5.14 -12.62 10.61
C SER A 64 6.54 -12.45 11.18
N GLY A 65 7.04 -13.47 11.88
CA GLY A 65 8.38 -13.48 12.45
C GLY A 65 9.36 -14.25 11.57
N PRO A 66 9.67 -15.51 11.89
CA PRO A 66 10.72 -16.29 11.22
C PRO A 66 10.65 -16.29 9.70
N LEU A 67 9.47 -16.51 9.11
CA LEU A 67 9.33 -16.61 7.66
C LEU A 67 9.53 -15.26 6.96
N LEU A 68 8.92 -14.18 7.48
CA LEU A 68 9.07 -12.83 6.94
C LEU A 68 10.51 -12.35 7.04
N TYR A 69 11.14 -12.47 8.21
CA TYR A 69 12.53 -12.04 8.41
C TYR A 69 13.51 -12.90 7.62
N GLY A 70 13.31 -14.23 7.56
CA GLY A 70 14.13 -15.13 6.78
C GLY A 70 14.05 -14.84 5.27
N SER A 71 12.85 -14.62 4.75
CA SER A 71 12.65 -14.27 3.34
C SER A 71 13.23 -12.89 3.01
N THR A 72 13.07 -11.92 3.91
CA THR A 72 13.64 -10.57 3.75
C THR A 72 15.16 -10.59 3.77
N PHE A 73 15.75 -11.40 4.65
CA PHE A 73 17.20 -11.60 4.69
C PHE A 73 17.71 -12.22 3.40
N MET A 74 17.09 -13.30 2.92
CA MET A 74 17.47 -13.93 1.65
C MET A 74 17.30 -12.99 0.46
N LEU A 75 16.22 -12.22 0.41
CA LEU A 75 16.02 -11.18 -0.61
C LEU A 75 17.10 -10.10 -0.53
N GLY A 76 17.48 -9.68 0.67
CA GLY A 76 18.54 -8.69 0.88
C GLY A 76 19.91 -9.20 0.44
N VAL A 77 20.26 -10.45 0.73
CA VAL A 77 21.50 -11.09 0.26
C VAL A 77 21.49 -11.20 -1.27
N LEU A 78 20.37 -11.65 -1.86
CA LEU A 78 20.24 -11.77 -3.30
C LEU A 78 20.40 -10.41 -4.00
N LEU A 79 19.71 -9.37 -3.51
CA LEU A 79 19.87 -8.01 -4.01
C LEU A 79 21.29 -7.48 -3.84
N GLY A 80 21.96 -7.81 -2.74
CA GLY A 80 23.36 -7.45 -2.50
C GLY A 80 24.31 -8.09 -3.51
N VAL A 81 24.10 -9.37 -3.85
CA VAL A 81 24.89 -10.09 -4.87
C VAL A 81 24.61 -9.58 -6.27
N LEU A 82 23.36 -9.21 -6.58
CA LEU A 82 22.99 -8.61 -7.86
C LEU A 82 23.53 -7.17 -8.03
N CYS A 83 23.96 -6.53 -6.95
CA CYS A 83 24.48 -5.16 -6.93
C CYS A 83 25.94 -5.11 -7.40
N ASP A 84 26.18 -5.51 -8.65
CA ASP A 84 27.50 -5.40 -9.27
C ASP A 84 27.81 -3.94 -9.60
N ALA A 85 29.03 -3.49 -9.31
CA ALA A 85 29.48 -2.12 -9.59
C ALA A 85 29.35 -1.77 -11.08
N HIS A 86 29.55 -2.75 -11.96
CA HIS A 86 29.39 -2.57 -13.40
C HIS A 86 27.92 -2.37 -13.83
N LEU A 87 26.96 -2.98 -13.13
CA LEU A 87 25.53 -2.75 -13.36
C LEU A 87 25.11 -1.38 -12.83
N LEU A 88 25.60 -0.98 -11.65
CA LEU A 88 25.28 0.33 -11.06
C LEU A 88 25.85 1.52 -11.86
N LEU A 89 27.06 1.39 -12.40
CA LEU A 89 27.66 2.42 -13.27
C LEU A 89 27.17 2.34 -14.73
N ASP A 90 26.34 1.36 -15.09
CA ASP A 90 25.75 1.34 -16.42
C ASP A 90 24.82 2.55 -16.58
N PRO A 91 25.05 3.41 -17.59
CA PRO A 91 24.21 4.58 -17.84
C PRO A 91 22.74 4.24 -18.08
N LYS A 92 22.39 2.97 -18.38
CA LYS A 92 21.00 2.51 -18.43
C LYS A 92 20.36 2.41 -17.04
N ILE A 93 21.05 1.84 -16.05
CA ILE A 93 20.50 1.69 -14.69
C ILE A 93 20.39 3.05 -14.02
N LEU A 94 21.36 3.94 -14.21
CA LEU A 94 21.28 5.30 -13.69
C LEU A 94 20.05 6.06 -14.22
N LYS A 95 19.74 5.91 -15.53
CA LYS A 95 18.52 6.49 -16.12
C LYS A 95 17.24 5.90 -15.51
N LEU A 96 17.20 4.58 -15.28
CA LEU A 96 16.06 3.91 -14.62
C LEU A 96 15.87 4.40 -13.18
N LEU A 97 16.97 4.59 -12.44
CA LEU A 97 16.93 5.10 -11.07
C LEU A 97 16.36 6.52 -11.02
N VAL A 98 16.83 7.41 -11.90
CA VAL A 98 16.30 8.78 -12.01
C VAL A 98 14.82 8.77 -12.39
N LEU A 99 14.41 7.94 -13.36
CA LEU A 99 13.01 7.77 -13.73
C LEU A 99 12.16 7.29 -12.54
N GLY A 100 12.66 6.37 -11.72
CA GLY A 100 11.98 5.90 -10.51
C GLY A 100 11.77 7.00 -9.48
N ILE A 101 12.79 7.83 -9.22
CA ILE A 101 12.68 8.97 -8.30
C ILE A 101 11.63 9.97 -8.82
N VAL A 102 11.66 10.31 -10.11
CA VAL A 102 10.68 11.21 -10.72
C VAL A 102 9.27 10.61 -10.66
N ALA A 103 9.11 9.31 -10.92
CA ALA A 103 7.83 8.63 -10.82
C ALA A 103 7.25 8.68 -9.38
N LEU A 104 8.09 8.48 -8.36
CA LEU A 104 7.67 8.60 -6.95
C LEU A 104 7.27 10.03 -6.59
N LEU A 105 7.99 11.04 -7.10
CA LEU A 105 7.63 12.45 -6.90
C LEU A 105 6.28 12.77 -7.55
N LEU A 106 6.07 12.35 -8.80
CA LEU A 106 4.79 12.52 -9.50
C LEU A 106 3.66 11.79 -8.79
N SER A 107 3.89 10.57 -8.30
CA SER A 107 2.92 9.83 -7.50
C SER A 107 2.57 10.55 -6.20
N GLY A 108 3.54 11.16 -5.52
CA GLY A 108 3.31 11.95 -4.31
C GLY A 108 2.50 13.21 -4.58
N ILE A 109 2.83 13.96 -5.65
CA ILE A 109 2.09 15.16 -6.07
C ILE A 109 0.66 14.79 -6.48
N GLY A 110 0.49 13.70 -7.25
CA GLY A 110 -0.81 13.18 -7.64
C GLY A 110 -1.66 12.76 -6.43
N GLY A 111 -1.05 12.10 -5.44
CA GLY A 111 -1.70 11.75 -4.18
C GLY A 111 -2.19 12.98 -3.41
N ILE A 112 -1.36 14.02 -3.29
CA ILE A 112 -1.74 15.29 -2.66
C ILE A 112 -2.90 15.94 -3.40
N MET A 113 -2.82 16.02 -4.73
CA MET A 113 -3.85 16.61 -5.58
C MET A 113 -5.18 15.88 -5.43
N GLY A 114 -5.17 14.54 -5.40
CA GLY A 114 -6.36 13.73 -5.09
C GLY A 114 -6.91 14.00 -3.69
N GLY A 115 -6.03 14.19 -2.70
CA GLY A 115 -6.41 14.62 -1.36
C GLY A 115 -7.12 15.98 -1.33
N TYR A 116 -6.68 16.94 -2.14
CA TYR A 116 -7.34 18.24 -2.29
C TYR A 116 -8.70 18.14 -2.98
N ILE A 117 -8.83 17.32 -4.02
CA ILE A 117 -10.13 17.08 -4.67
C ILE A 117 -11.13 16.52 -3.64
N MET A 118 -10.70 15.55 -2.83
CA MET A 118 -11.53 15.01 -1.75
C MET A 118 -11.89 16.05 -0.68
N TYR A 119 -10.98 16.97 -0.37
CA TYR A 119 -11.25 18.09 0.54
C TYR A 119 -12.38 19.00 0.02
N PHE A 120 -12.37 19.32 -1.28
CA PHE A 120 -13.44 20.11 -1.91
C PHE A 120 -14.78 19.36 -1.93
N ILE A 121 -14.79 18.08 -2.29
CA ILE A 121 -16.01 17.24 -2.31
C ILE A 121 -16.61 17.12 -0.90
N LYS A 122 -15.77 16.95 0.13
CA LYS A 122 -16.19 16.82 1.53
C LYS A 122 -16.42 18.16 2.23
N LYS A 123 -16.45 19.29 1.49
CA LYS A 123 -16.67 20.65 2.00
C LYS A 123 -15.81 20.98 3.24
N GLY A 124 -14.56 20.55 3.25
CA GLY A 124 -13.62 20.92 4.31
C GLY A 124 -13.39 19.90 5.42
N ASN A 125 -14.12 18.78 5.46
CA ASN A 125 -14.00 17.78 6.54
C ASN A 125 -13.03 16.62 6.23
N TYR A 126 -12.08 16.80 5.31
CA TYR A 126 -11.12 15.75 4.92
C TYR A 126 -9.70 16.29 4.91
N ASN A 127 -8.76 15.64 5.60
CA ASN A 127 -7.39 16.15 5.62
C ASN A 127 -6.65 15.76 4.33
N PRO A 128 -6.22 16.71 3.47
CA PRO A 128 -5.55 16.40 2.21
C PRO A 128 -4.23 15.64 2.41
N VAL A 129 -3.64 15.66 3.61
CA VAL A 129 -2.45 14.87 3.97
C VAL A 129 -2.69 13.36 3.83
N ILE A 130 -3.94 12.89 3.93
CA ILE A 130 -4.31 11.49 3.68
C ILE A 130 -4.02 11.09 2.23
N GLY A 131 -4.04 12.04 1.30
CA GLY A 131 -3.68 11.81 -0.10
C GLY A 131 -2.22 11.33 -0.27
N ILE A 132 -1.29 11.80 0.56
CA ILE A 132 0.11 11.32 0.56
C ILE A 132 0.18 9.88 1.08
N ALA A 133 -0.69 9.50 2.02
CA ALA A 133 -0.73 8.14 2.56
C ALA A 133 -1.17 7.11 1.52
N ALA A 134 -1.79 7.52 0.41
CA ALA A 134 -2.15 6.64 -0.70
C ALA A 134 -0.94 6.11 -1.51
N VAL A 135 0.26 6.68 -1.31
CA VAL A 135 1.49 6.10 -1.86
C VAL A 135 1.73 4.75 -1.17
N SER A 136 1.81 3.67 -1.96
CA SER A 136 1.77 2.24 -1.60
C SER A 136 2.84 1.72 -0.61
N CYS A 137 3.55 2.59 0.10
CA CYS A 137 4.57 2.23 1.09
C CYS A 137 3.93 1.96 2.46
N VAL A 138 3.42 0.74 2.66
CA VAL A 138 2.77 0.32 3.90
C VAL A 138 3.83 -0.04 4.98
N PRO A 139 3.65 0.35 6.26
CA PRO A 139 2.77 1.38 6.82
C PRO A 139 3.47 2.74 6.94
N THR A 140 4.66 2.92 6.36
CA THR A 140 5.53 4.08 6.56
C THR A 140 4.91 5.38 6.08
N THR A 141 4.26 5.44 4.92
CA THR A 141 3.61 6.67 4.43
C THR A 141 2.45 7.10 5.31
N ALA A 142 1.66 6.16 5.84
CA ALA A 142 0.60 6.44 6.79
C ALA A 142 1.13 6.95 8.14
N LYS A 143 2.23 6.37 8.64
CA LYS A 143 2.91 6.83 9.86
C LYS A 143 3.54 8.22 9.69
N VAL A 144 4.14 8.50 8.54
CA VAL A 144 4.70 9.84 8.23
C VAL A 144 3.59 10.87 8.12
N ALA A 145 2.47 10.55 7.45
CA ALA A 145 1.29 11.40 7.40
C ALA A 145 0.75 11.72 8.81
N GLN A 146 0.61 10.70 9.67
CA GLN A 146 0.20 10.89 11.06
C GLN A 146 1.22 11.74 11.84
N LYS A 147 2.53 11.54 11.67
CA LYS A 147 3.57 12.34 12.33
C LYS A 147 3.51 13.82 11.94
N LEU A 148 3.25 14.11 10.66
CA LEU A 148 3.05 15.49 10.17
C LEU A 148 1.80 16.11 10.78
N VAL A 149 0.68 15.38 10.79
CA VAL A 149 -0.58 15.88 11.36
C VAL A 149 -0.48 16.07 12.86
N SER A 150 0.13 15.14 13.60
CA SER A 150 0.35 15.27 15.05
C SER A 150 1.29 16.42 15.41
N LYS A 151 2.22 16.80 14.52
CA LYS A 151 3.08 17.98 14.72
C LYS A 151 2.29 19.29 14.63
N ASP A 152 1.34 19.37 13.71
CA ASP A 152 0.54 20.58 13.48
C ASP A 152 -0.73 20.62 14.36
N ASN A 153 -1.29 19.45 14.73
CA ASN A 153 -2.44 19.29 15.62
C ASN A 153 -2.39 17.94 16.36
N PRO A 154 -1.98 17.91 17.65
CA PRO A 154 -1.84 16.67 18.42
C PRO A 154 -3.17 15.94 18.70
N ASP A 155 -4.30 16.65 18.66
CA ASP A 155 -5.65 16.06 18.86
C ASP A 155 -6.23 15.40 17.60
N SER A 156 -5.51 15.50 16.46
CA SER A 156 -5.97 14.98 15.17
C SER A 156 -5.31 13.63 14.86
N PHE A 157 -6.10 12.57 14.96
CA PHE A 157 -5.71 11.21 14.57
C PHE A 157 -6.33 10.84 13.22
N ILE A 158 -5.49 10.73 12.19
CA ILE A 158 -5.86 10.39 10.81
C ILE A 158 -5.38 8.98 10.40
N LEU A 159 -4.66 8.27 11.28
CA LEU A 159 -3.99 7.01 10.96
C LEU A 159 -4.93 5.93 10.39
N GLY A 160 -6.17 5.85 10.87
CA GLY A 160 -7.15 4.87 10.38
C GLY A 160 -7.50 5.09 8.90
N ASP A 161 -7.89 6.31 8.54
CA ASP A 161 -8.22 6.68 7.16
C ASP A 161 -6.97 6.65 6.26
N ALA A 162 -5.81 7.06 6.79
CA ALA A 162 -4.53 6.98 6.10
C ALA A 162 -4.11 5.54 5.78
N LEU A 163 -4.32 4.60 6.70
CA LEU A 163 -4.08 3.17 6.44
C LEU A 163 -5.05 2.61 5.41
N GLY A 164 -6.31 3.03 5.44
CA GLY A 164 -7.31 2.67 4.41
C GLY A 164 -6.88 3.12 3.02
N ALA A 165 -6.49 4.39 2.88
CA ALA A 165 -5.99 4.95 1.62
C ALA A 165 -4.71 4.27 1.13
N ASN A 166 -3.82 3.86 2.04
CA ASN A 166 -2.59 3.16 1.69
C ASN A 166 -2.86 1.75 1.14
N ILE A 167 -3.75 1.00 1.81
CA ILE A 167 -4.16 -0.34 1.35
C ILE A 167 -4.83 -0.25 -0.02
N SER A 168 -5.69 0.75 -0.26
CA SER A 168 -6.29 0.95 -1.59
C SER A 168 -5.23 1.31 -2.65
N GLY A 169 -4.19 2.06 -2.27
CA GLY A 169 -3.04 2.33 -3.13
C GLY A 169 -2.31 1.05 -3.57
N VAL A 170 -2.01 0.14 -2.63
CA VAL A 170 -1.38 -1.16 -2.92
C VAL A 170 -2.24 -1.99 -3.87
N ILE A 171 -3.55 -2.09 -3.61
CA ILE A 171 -4.47 -2.85 -4.47
C ILE A 171 -4.53 -2.25 -5.88
N THR A 172 -4.65 -0.92 -5.98
CA THR A 172 -4.74 -0.23 -7.28
C THR A 172 -3.45 -0.41 -8.09
N SER A 173 -2.29 -0.29 -7.45
CA SER A 173 -1.00 -0.50 -8.12
C SER A 173 -0.82 -1.95 -8.59
N ALA A 174 -1.29 -2.95 -7.83
CA ALA A 174 -1.33 -4.33 -8.29
C ALA A 174 -2.25 -4.53 -9.51
N ILE A 175 -3.43 -3.89 -9.53
CA ILE A 175 -4.36 -3.94 -10.67
C ILE A 175 -3.73 -3.32 -11.92
N ILE A 176 -3.18 -2.09 -11.79
CA ILE A 176 -2.52 -1.40 -12.92
C ILE A 176 -1.36 -2.23 -13.46
N THR A 177 -0.55 -2.81 -12.57
CA THR A 177 0.55 -3.70 -12.94
C THR A 177 0.04 -4.93 -13.70
N GLY A 178 -1.04 -5.56 -13.21
CA GLY A 178 -1.69 -6.69 -13.88
C GLY A 178 -2.18 -6.34 -15.29
N ILE A 179 -2.81 -5.18 -15.46
CA ILE A 179 -3.23 -4.67 -16.77
C ILE A 179 -2.01 -4.46 -17.67
N TYR A 180 -0.96 -3.82 -17.17
CA TYR A 180 0.25 -3.54 -17.94
C TYR A 180 0.93 -4.81 -18.43
N ILE A 181 1.10 -5.81 -17.55
CA ILE A 181 1.65 -7.13 -17.90
C ILE A 181 0.76 -7.86 -18.93
N THR A 182 -0.56 -7.69 -18.86
CA THR A 182 -1.48 -8.29 -19.83
C THR A 182 -1.35 -7.64 -21.22
N ILE A 183 -1.10 -6.33 -21.27
CA ILE A 183 -1.04 -5.56 -22.53
C ILE A 183 0.33 -5.67 -23.21
N ILE A 184 1.44 -5.74 -22.46
CA ILE A 184 2.80 -5.88 -23.02
C ILE A 184 2.93 -6.97 -24.11
N PRO A 185 2.43 -8.21 -23.93
CA PRO A 185 2.56 -9.25 -24.96
C PRO A 185 1.71 -9.00 -26.22
N TYR A 186 0.80 -8.02 -26.20
CA TYR A 186 0.01 -7.58 -27.36
C TYR A 186 0.60 -6.35 -28.05
N LEU A 187 1.67 -5.76 -27.50
CA LEU A 187 2.36 -4.59 -28.03
C LEU A 187 3.67 -4.99 -28.74
#